data_AF-A0A7X8PZM1-F1
#
_entry.id   AF-A0A7X8PZM1-F1
#
_cell.length_a   1.000
_cell.length_b   1.000
_cell.length_c   1.000
_cell.angle_alpha   90.00
_cell.angle_beta   90.00
_cell.angle_gamma   90.00
#
_symmetry.space_group_name_H-M   'P 1'
#
loop_
_entity.id
_entity.type
_entity.pdbx_description
1 polymer ?
#
loop_
_entity_poly.entity_id
_entity_poly.type
_entity_poly.pdbx_seq_one_letter_code
_entity_poly.pdbx_strand_id
1 'polypeptide(L)' 'MGWIEGISEAITYIENNITEDLTIENIAKQALVSPFYFQKGFAMLCGFTVGEYIRQRRLTLAGSELVSTD' A
#
# COMPACT_ATOMS: atom_id res chain seq x y z
N MET A 1 10.65 -7.28 -14.95
CA MET A 1 10.04 -6.95 -13.67
C MET A 1 8.86 -7.88 -13.49
N GLY A 2 8.98 -8.83 -12.57
CA GLY A 2 7.93 -9.79 -12.23
C GLY A 2 6.79 -9.11 -11.47
N TRP A 3 5.61 -9.72 -11.51
CA TRP A 3 4.43 -9.22 -10.80
C TRP A 3 4.67 -9.02 -9.29
N ILE A 4 5.42 -9.94 -8.66
CA ILE A 4 5.78 -9.87 -7.23
C ILE A 4 6.70 -8.68 -6.95
N GLU A 5 7.65 -8.39 -7.84
CA GLU A 5 8.56 -7.25 -7.71
C GLU A 5 7.77 -5.93 -7.80
N GLY A 6 6.87 -5.80 -8.78
CA GLY A 6 6.04 -4.60 -8.92
C GLY A 6 5.10 -4.36 -7.72
N ILE A 7 4.52 -5.43 -7.15
CA ILE A 7 3.73 -5.32 -5.91
C ILE A 7 4.62 -4.88 -4.73
N SER A 8 5.83 -5.43 -4.63
CA SER A 8 6.78 -5.06 -3.57
C SER A 8 7.16 -3.58 -3.67
N GLU A 9 7.46 -3.08 -4.86
CA GLU A 9 7.76 -1.66 -5.11
C GLU A 9 6.57 -0.75 -4.76
N ALA A 10 5.36 -1.15 -5.11
CA ALA A 10 4.16 -0.41 -4.74
C ALA A 10 3.91 -0.40 -3.23
N ILE A 11 4.17 -1.51 -2.52
CA ILE A 11 4.10 -1.57 -1.05
C ILE A 11 5.15 -0.65 -0.42
N THR A 12 6.40 -0.69 -0.91
CA THR A 12 7.45 0.22 -0.44
C THR A 12 7.06 1.68 -0.62
N TYR A 13 6.47 2.03 -1.76
CA TYR A 13 5.96 3.38 -1.97
C TYR A 13 4.84 3.76 -1.00
N ILE A 14 3.88 2.86 -0.74
CA ILE A 14 2.82 3.10 0.24
C ILE A 14 3.40 3.34 1.64
N GLU A 15 4.32 2.49 2.11
CA GLU A 15 4.91 2.61 3.45
C GLU A 15 5.70 3.91 3.62
N ASN A 16 6.47 4.30 2.60
CA ASN A 16 7.26 5.54 2.64
C ASN A 16 6.41 6.82 2.61
N ASN A 17 5.14 6.71 2.21
CA ASN A 17 4.22 7.85 2.07
C ASN A 17 2.93 7.63 2.88
N ILE A 18 2.99 6.82 3.95
CA ILE A 18 1.79 6.31 4.62
C ILE A 18 0.92 7.41 5.26
N THR A 19 1.51 8.55 5.61
CA THR A 19 0.83 9.72 6.18
C THR A 19 0.26 10.68 5.13
N GLU A 20 0.64 10.53 3.88
CA GLU A 20 0.31 11.45 2.79
C GLU A 20 -1.00 11.08 2.08
N ASP A 21 -1.48 11.95 1.18
CA ASP A 21 -2.61 11.59 0.33
C ASP A 21 -2.18 10.62 -0.79
N LEU A 22 -2.58 9.36 -0.64
CA LEU A 22 -2.24 8.27 -1.55
C LEU A 22 -3.37 8.04 -2.55
N THR A 23 -3.05 8.17 -3.84
CA THR A 23 -3.97 7.83 -4.92
C THR A 23 -3.60 6.50 -5.56
N ILE A 24 -4.61 5.77 -6.05
CA ILE A 24 -4.37 4.48 -6.69
C ILE A 24 -3.54 4.62 -7.97
N GLU A 25 -3.66 5.76 -8.65
CA GLU A 25 -2.87 6.11 -9.83
C GLU A 25 -1.38 6.17 -9.50
N ASN A 26 -1.01 6.78 -8.38
CA ASN A 26 0.40 6.90 -7.99
C ASN A 26 0.99 5.59 -7.48
N ILE A 27 0.18 4.77 -6.81
CA ILE A 27 0.57 3.44 -6.36
C ILE A 27 0.77 2.50 -7.56
N ALA A 28 -0.20 2.44 -8.47
CA ALA A 28 -0.15 1.53 -9.61
C ALA A 28 0.99 1.84 -10.60
N LYS A 29 1.40 3.13 -10.69
CA LYS A 29 2.59 3.55 -11.45
C LYS A 29 3.86 2.85 -10.99
N GLN A 30 4.01 2.56 -9.70
CA GLN A 30 5.21 1.88 -9.17
C GLN A 30 5.31 0.45 -9.72
N ALA A 31 4.18 -0.21 -9.92
CA ALA A 31 4.12 -1.55 -10.49
C ALA A 31 4.03 -1.58 -12.02
N LEU A 32 4.10 -0.42 -12.70
CA LEU A 32 3.95 -0.27 -14.15
C LEU A 32 2.67 -0.91 -14.72
N VAL A 33 1.57 -0.86 -13.98
CA VAL A 33 0.26 -1.41 -14.39
C VAL A 33 -0.85 -0.39 -14.24
N SER A 34 -1.99 -0.64 -14.90
CA SER A 34 -3.16 0.22 -14.73
C SER A 34 -3.71 0.12 -13.29
N PRO A 35 -4.34 1.18 -12.77
CA PRO A 35 -4.97 1.17 -11.44
C PRO A 35 -5.92 -0.01 -11.23
N PHE A 36 -6.72 -0.31 -12.25
CA PHE A 36 -7.68 -1.42 -12.21
C PHE A 36 -7.01 -2.78 -12.04
N TYR A 37 -5.96 -3.07 -12.84
CA TYR A 37 -5.24 -4.34 -12.73
C TYR A 37 -4.42 -4.42 -11.45
N PHE A 38 -3.87 -3.29 -10.99
CA PHE A 38 -3.18 -3.22 -9.71
C PHE A 38 -4.10 -3.61 -8.57
N GLN A 39 -5.27 -2.98 -8.46
CA GLN A 39 -6.23 -3.28 -7.38
C GLN A 39 -6.65 -4.75 -7.39
N LYS A 40 -6.99 -5.30 -8.56
CA LYS A 40 -7.37 -6.71 -8.69
C LYS A 40 -6.25 -7.65 -8.30
N GLY A 41 -5.05 -7.43 -8.83
CA GLY A 41 -3.92 -8.31 -8.59
C GLY A 41 -3.41 -8.21 -7.15
N PHE A 42 -3.39 -7.01 -6.57
CA PHE A 42 -3.05 -6.81 -5.16
C PHE A 42 -4.03 -7.56 -4.26
N ALA A 43 -5.34 -7.41 -4.49
CA ALA A 43 -6.35 -8.13 -3.70
C ALA A 43 -6.23 -9.65 -3.85
N MET A 44 -5.95 -10.14 -5.06
CA MET A 44 -5.74 -11.57 -5.31
C MET A 44 -4.51 -12.13 -4.58
N LEU A 45 -3.43 -11.35 -4.49
CA LEU A 45 -2.15 -11.80 -3.95
C LEU A 45 -2.05 -11.60 -2.43
N CYS A 46 -2.57 -10.49 -1.91
CA CYS A 46 -2.51 -10.12 -0.49
C CYS A 46 -3.76 -10.56 0.30
N GLY A 47 -4.88 -10.86 -0.36
CA GLY A 47 -6.13 -11.27 0.29
C GLY A 47 -6.96 -10.10 0.86
N PHE A 48 -6.57 -8.86 0.59
CA PHE A 48 -7.28 -7.64 0.98
C PHE A 48 -6.99 -6.52 -0.03
N THR A 49 -7.86 -5.51 -0.06
CA THR A 49 -7.70 -4.36 -0.96
C THR A 49 -6.55 -3.45 -0.54
N VAL A 50 -6.03 -2.68 -1.50
CA VAL A 50 -5.01 -1.65 -1.25
C VAL A 50 -5.49 -0.62 -0.19
N GLY A 51 -6.78 -0.27 -0.23
CA GLY A 51 -7.37 0.65 0.75
C GLY A 51 -7.41 0.06 2.17
N GLU A 52 -7.75 -1.23 2.30
CA GLU A 52 -7.71 -1.92 3.59
C GLU A 52 -6.28 -1.98 4.16
N TYR A 53 -5.30 -2.27 3.30
CA TYR A 53 -3.88 -2.23 3.67
C TYR A 53 -3.50 -0.87 4.24
N ILE A 54 -3.70 0.21 3.48
CA ILE A 54 -3.35 1.58 3.91
C ILE A 54 -4.03 1.93 5.23
N ARG A 55 -5.32 1.62 5.37
CA ARG A 55 -6.08 1.89 6.60
C ARG A 55 -5.50 1.14 7.81
N GLN A 56 -5.19 -0.15 7.66
CA GLN A 56 -4.63 -0.96 8.75
C GLN A 56 -3.22 -0.51 9.14
N ARG A 57 -2.39 -0.13 8.16
CA ARG A 57 -1.05 0.41 8.40
C ARG A 57 -1.10 1.73 9.16
N ARG A 58 -1.99 2.65 8.78
CA ARG A 58 -2.22 3.90 9.52
C ARG A 58 -2.69 3.66 10.96
N LEU A 59 -3.61 2.73 11.18
CA LEU A 59 -4.06 2.36 12.53
C LEU A 59 -2.91 1.76 13.37
N THR A 60 -2.08 0.93 12.76
CA THR A 60 -0.91 0.34 13.41
C THR A 60 0.10 1.42 13.81
N LEU A 61 0.36 2.38 12.92
CA LEU A 61 1.25 3.50 13.18
C LEU A 61 0.73 4.36 14.34
N ALA A 62 -0.53 4.80 14.30
CA ALA A 62 -1.14 5.58 15.37
C ALA A 62 -1.14 4.85 16.72
N GLY A 63 -1.43 3.54 16.72
CA GLY A 63 -1.34 2.72 17.94
C GLY A 63 0.10 2.64 18.48
N SER A 64 1.09 2.57 17.59
CA SER A 64 2.50 2.55 17.97
C SER A 64 2.95 3.88 18.56
N GLU A 65 2.53 5.00 17.96
CA GLU A 65 2.79 6.35 18.46
C GLU A 65 2.25 6.55 19.89
N LEU A 66 1.03 6.08 20.16
CA LEU A 66 0.43 6.13 21.49
C LEU A 66 1.21 5.32 22.54
N VAL A 67 1.73 4.14 22.16
CA VAL A 67 2.54 3.29 23.06
C VAL A 67 3.93 3.88 23.29
N SER A 68 4.49 4.57 22.29
CA SER A 68 5.83 5.17 22.37
C SER A 68 5.87 6.56 23.03
N THR A 69 4.72 7.14 23.31
CA THR A 69 4.62 8.43 24.01
C THR A 69 4.59 8.17 25.52
N ASP A 70 5.65 8.56 26.23
CA ASP A 70 5.70 8.67 27.70
C ASP A 70 4.77 9.80 28.21
#